data_AF-A0A3D3AEQ9-F1
#
_entry.id   AF-A0A3D3AEQ9-F1
#
_cell.length_a   1.000
_cell.length_b   1.000
_cell.length_c   1.000
_cell.angle_alpha   90.00
_cell.angle_beta   90.00
_cell.angle_gamma   90.00
#
_symmetry.space_group_name_H-M   'P 1'
#
loop_
_entity.id
_entity.type
_entity.pdbx_description
1 polymer ?
#
loop_
_entity_poly.entity_id
_entity_poly.type
_entity_poly.pdbx_seq_one_letter_code
_entity_poly.pdbx_strand_id
1 'polypeptide(L)'
;MKIFLLAVLSYIIGSFPTGVVIGKKFYNIDIREHGSKNMGGTNAGRVLGKKAGIIVTVIDIAKLMIPTYLARRYYGIDIAAIIGACGM
;
A
#
# COMPACT_ATOMS: atom_id res chain seq x y z
N MET A 1 -10.83 17.75 13.42
CA MET A 1 -11.64 16.57 13.04
C MET A 1 -11.34 16.05 11.62
N LYS A 2 -11.35 16.89 10.57
CA LYS A 2 -11.10 16.44 9.18
C LYS A 2 -9.72 15.80 8.94
N ILE A 3 -8.64 16.38 9.50
CA ILE A 3 -7.28 15.85 9.37
C ILE A 3 -7.14 14.48 10.06
N PHE A 4 -7.70 14.32 11.26
CA PHE A 4 -7.69 13.04 11.97
C PHE A 4 -8.40 11.94 11.20
N LEU A 5 -9.58 12.22 10.63
CA LEU A 5 -10.30 11.27 9.80
C LEU A 5 -9.50 10.85 8.56
N LEU A 6 -8.83 11.81 7.91
CA LEU A 6 -7.99 11.54 6.75
C LEU A 6 -6.73 10.75 7.10
N ALA A 7 -6.11 11.03 8.25
CA ALA A 7 -4.98 10.25 8.75
C ALA A 7 -5.39 8.78 8.97
N VAL A 8 -6.52 8.53 9.62
CA VAL A 8 -7.06 7.18 9.84
C VAL A 8 -7.36 6.48 8.52
N LEU A 9 -8.04 7.15 7.58
CA LEU A 9 -8.34 6.59 6.27
C LEU A 9 -7.08 6.27 5.47
N SER A 10 -6.09 7.17 5.49
CA SER A 10 -4.84 6.99 4.76
C SER A 10 -4.00 5.87 5.37
N TYR A 11 -4.01 5.71 6.70
CA TYR A 11 -3.41 4.57 7.36
C TYR A 11 -4.07 3.25 6.94
N ILE A 12 -5.41 3.16 6.99
CA ILE A 12 -6.14 1.94 6.60
C ILE A 12 -5.85 1.56 5.14
N ILE A 13 -5.87 2.54 4.22
CA ILE A 13 -5.58 2.31 2.80
C ILE A 13 -4.10 1.92 2.60
N GLY A 14 -3.18 2.62 3.26
CA GLY A 14 -1.74 2.34 3.21
C GLY A 14 -1.38 0.95 3.74
N SER A 15 -2.01 0.52 4.83
CA SER A 15 -1.80 -0.78 5.46
C SER A 15 -2.51 -1.95 4.77
N PHE A 16 -3.23 -1.72 3.67
CA PHE A 16 -3.87 -2.81 2.92
C PHE A 16 -2.82 -3.82 2.43
N PRO A 17 -2.93 -5.13 2.76
CA PRO A 17 -1.88 -6.12 2.51
C PRO A 17 -1.90 -6.66 1.07
N THR A 18 -1.62 -5.80 0.09
CA THR A 18 -1.71 -6.11 -1.35
C THR A 18 -0.94 -7.37 -1.74
N GLY A 19 0.30 -7.53 -1.26
CA GLY A 19 1.12 -8.70 -1.58
C GLY A 19 0.54 -10.02 -1.06
N VAL A 20 -0.12 -10.00 0.10
CA VAL A 20 -0.80 -11.17 0.67
C VAL A 20 -2.04 -11.51 -0.14
N VAL A 21 -2.85 -10.50 -0.50
CA VAL A 21 -4.05 -10.68 -1.32
C VAL A 21 -3.67 -11.25 -2.69
N ILE A 22 -2.63 -10.70 -3.33
CA ILE A 22 -2.17 -11.19 -4.63
C ILE A 22 -1.64 -12.62 -4.52
N GLY A 23 -0.79 -12.90 -3.52
CA GLY A 23 -0.26 -14.23 -3.29
C GLY A 23 -1.35 -15.28 -3.06
N LYS A 24 -2.30 -15.01 -2.15
CA LYS A 24 -3.36 -15.96 -1.83
C LYS A 24 -4.33 -16.17 -2.99
N LYS A 25 -4.76 -15.10 -3.66
CA LYS A 25 -5.83 -15.16 -4.66
C LYS A 25 -5.35 -15.67 -6.03
N PHE A 26 -4.12 -15.33 -6.43
CA PHE A 26 -3.62 -15.66 -7.78
C PHE A 26 -2.55 -16.74 -7.79
N TYR A 27 -1.89 -16.99 -6.66
CA TYR A 27 -0.78 -17.94 -6.58
C TYR A 27 -0.99 -19.03 -5.50
N ASN A 28 -2.09 -18.98 -4.75
CA ASN A 28 -2.37 -19.86 -3.60
C ASN A 28 -1.24 -19.91 -2.55
N ILE A 29 -0.47 -18.82 -2.41
CA ILE A 29 0.70 -18.72 -1.52
C ILE A 29 0.54 -17.53 -0.58
N ASP A 30 0.72 -17.74 0.72
CA ASP A 30 0.85 -16.63 1.68
C ASP A 30 2.30 -16.15 1.75
N ILE A 31 2.62 -15.02 1.11
CA ILE A 31 3.99 -14.48 1.07
C ILE A 31 4.57 -14.17 2.46
N ARG A 32 3.75 -14.08 3.52
CA ARG A 32 4.23 -13.87 4.90
C ARG A 32 4.88 -15.11 5.50
N GLU A 33 4.61 -16.28 4.93
CA GLU A 33 5.20 -17.55 5.35
C GLU A 33 6.49 -17.86 4.58
N HIS A 34 6.82 -17.06 3.56
CA HIS A 34 7.94 -17.29 2.65
C HIS A 34 8.85 -16.06 2.48
N GLY A 35 10.06 -16.30 1.97
CA GLY A 35 11.03 -15.24 1.69
C GLY A 35 11.40 -14.45 2.94
N SER A 36 11.30 -13.11 2.88
CA SER A 36 11.59 -12.24 4.02
C SER A 36 10.39 -12.06 4.96
N LYS A 37 9.26 -12.72 4.69
CA LYS A 37 8.01 -12.63 5.45
C LYS A 37 7.32 -11.26 5.45
N ASN A 38 7.86 -10.29 4.70
CA ASN A 38 7.24 -8.98 4.50
C ASN A 38 6.09 -9.06 3.50
N MET A 39 5.09 -8.19 3.64
CA MET A 39 3.92 -8.15 2.76
C MET A 39 4.09 -7.29 1.49
N GLY A 40 5.24 -6.60 1.35
CA GLY A 40 5.50 -5.67 0.26
C GLY A 40 5.98 -6.32 -1.05
N GLY A 41 6.07 -5.49 -2.10
CA GLY A 41 6.40 -5.92 -3.46
C GLY A 41 7.75 -6.61 -3.63
N THR A 42 8.77 -6.27 -2.84
CA THR A 42 10.07 -6.96 -2.87
C THR A 42 9.95 -8.43 -2.49
N ASN A 43 9.19 -8.75 -1.43
CA ASN A 43 9.00 -10.13 -1.02
C ASN A 43 8.07 -10.87 -1.98
N ALA A 44 7.00 -10.22 -2.45
CA ALA A 44 6.15 -10.76 -3.51
C ALA A 44 6.97 -11.08 -4.78
N GLY A 45 7.91 -10.23 -5.17
CA GLY A 45 8.82 -10.46 -6.29
C GLY A 45 9.74 -11.67 -6.09
N ARG A 46 10.23 -11.87 -4.86
CA ARG A 46 11.08 -13.00 -4.49
C ARG A 46 10.31 -14.33 -4.45
N VAL A 47 9.09 -14.32 -3.92
CA VAL A 47 8.29 -15.55 -3.68
C VAL A 47 7.44 -15.92 -4.89
N LEU A 48 6.82 -14.94 -5.54
CA LEU A 48 5.82 -15.14 -6.61
C LEU A 48 6.37 -14.76 -8.01
N GLY A 49 7.58 -14.20 -8.07
CA GLY A 49 8.25 -13.79 -9.30
C GLY A 49 8.12 -12.29 -9.64
N LYS A 50 8.99 -11.82 -10.53
CA LYS A 50 9.17 -10.38 -10.85
C LYS A 50 7.87 -9.67 -11.25
N LYS A 51 6.99 -10.32 -12.01
CA LYS A 51 5.71 -9.75 -12.44
C LYS A 51 4.81 -9.42 -11.24
N ALA A 52 4.65 -10.36 -10.31
CA ALA A 52 3.86 -10.15 -9.10
C ALA A 52 4.45 -9.05 -8.22
N GLY A 53 5.78 -9.03 -8.08
CA GLY A 53 6.48 -7.96 -7.34
C GLY A 53 6.21 -6.57 -7.90
N ILE A 54 6.28 -6.40 -9.23
CA ILE A 54 5.98 -5.12 -9.89
C ILE A 54 4.51 -4.73 -9.66
N ILE A 55 3.57 -5.65 -9.84
CA ILE A 55 2.13 -5.37 -9.66
C ILE A 55 1.84 -4.92 -8.22
N VAL A 56 2.38 -5.62 -7.21
CA VAL A 56 2.20 -5.27 -5.79
C VAL A 56 2.77 -3.88 -5.51
N THR A 57 4.00 -3.60 -5.96
CA THR A 57 4.63 -2.29 -5.77
C THR A 57 3.83 -1.16 -6.42
N VAL A 58 3.35 -1.36 -7.66
CA VAL A 58 2.54 -0.35 -8.37
C VAL A 58 1.25 -0.07 -7.62
N ILE A 59 0.55 -1.09 -7.14
CA ILE A 59 -0.68 -0.94 -6.38
C ILE A 59 -0.41 -0.26 -5.03
N ASP A 60 0.66 -0.64 -4.32
CA ASP A 60 1.03 -0.05 -3.03
C ASP A 60 1.40 1.43 -3.14
N ILE A 61 1.99 1.85 -4.26
CA ILE A 61 2.24 3.26 -4.58
C ILE A 61 0.92 3.96 -4.95
N ALA A 62 0.13 3.38 -5.85
CA ALA A 62 -1.10 3.98 -6.36
C ALA A 62 -2.14 4.22 -5.25
N LYS A 63 -2.30 3.27 -4.33
CA LYS A 63 -3.28 3.35 -3.23
C LYS A 63 -2.99 4.52 -2.28
N LEU A 64 -1.76 5.00 -2.19
CA LEU A 64 -1.39 6.19 -1.40
C LEU A 64 -1.37 7.46 -2.24
N MET A 65 -0.85 7.40 -3.47
CA MET A 65 -0.76 8.56 -4.35
C MET A 65 -2.13 9.13 -4.75
N ILE A 66 -3.08 8.26 -5.13
CA ILE A 66 -4.38 8.72 -5.66
C ILE A 66 -5.20 9.46 -4.59
N PRO A 67 -5.42 8.92 -3.37
CA PRO A 67 -6.17 9.64 -2.34
C PRO A 67 -5.48 10.94 -1.91
N THR A 68 -4.15 10.93 -1.81
CA THR A 68 -3.36 12.11 -1.42
C THR A 68 -3.46 13.23 -2.45
N TYR A 69 -3.39 12.89 -3.74
CA TYR A 69 -3.57 13.84 -4.83
C TYR A 69 -4.98 14.46 -4.83
N LEU A 70 -6.01 13.63 -4.69
CA LEU A 70 -7.41 14.09 -4.63
C LEU A 70 -7.65 14.97 -3.39
N ALA A 71 -7.09 14.59 -2.23
CA ALA A 71 -7.19 15.37 -1.00
C ALA A 71 -6.58 16.78 -1.17
N ARG A 72 -5.39 16.89 -1.78
CA ARG A 72 -4.79 18.19 -2.11
C ARG A 72 -5.65 18.98 -3.09
N ARG A 73 -6.11 18.35 -4.17
CA ARG A 73 -6.78 19.04 -5.29
C ARG A 73 -8.15 19.60 -4.92
N TYR A 74 -8.90 18.89 -4.07
CA TYR A 74 -10.28 19.24 -3.72
C TYR A 74 -10.43 19.85 -2.33
N TYR A 75 -9.51 19.56 -1.39
CA TYR A 75 -9.63 19.99 -0.01
C TYR A 75 -8.47 20.90 0.46
N GLY A 76 -7.49 21.19 -0.41
CA GLY A 76 -6.37 22.08 -0.09
C GLY A 76 -5.46 21.55 1.02
N ILE A 77 -5.44 20.24 1.24
CA ILE A 77 -4.72 19.61 2.36
C ILE A 77 -3.26 19.41 2.00
N ASP A 78 -2.38 19.71 2.96
CA ASP A 78 -0.95 19.50 2.81
C ASP A 78 -0.62 18.01 2.69
N ILE A 79 0.04 17.66 1.59
CA ILE A 79 0.50 16.31 1.28
C ILE A 79 1.47 15.81 2.35
N ALA A 80 2.29 16.69 2.93
CA ALA A 80 3.23 16.32 3.98
C ALA A 80 2.52 15.80 5.24
N ALA A 81 1.34 16.34 5.56
CA ALA A 81 0.54 15.88 6.70
C ALA A 81 -0.07 14.49 6.48
N ILE A 82 -0.42 14.15 5.23
CA ILE A 82 -0.98 12.84 4.86
C ILE A 82 0.13 11.78 4.80
N ILE A 83 1.26 12.10 4.16
CA ILE A 83 2.42 11.21 4.07
C ILE A 83 3.01 10.93 5.46
N GLY A 84 3.14 11.96 6.31
CA GLY A 84 3.61 11.81 7.69
C GLY A 84 2.69 10.95 8.57
N ALA A 85 1.37 10.97 8.31
CA ALA A 85 0.41 10.12 9.03
C ALA A 85 0.45 8.64 8.60
N CYS A 86 0.89 8.36 7.38
CA CYS A 86 0.94 6.99 6.84
C CYS A 86 2.19 6.21 7.25
N GLY A 87 3.20 6.86 7.84
CA GLY A 87 4.46 6.21 8.22
C GLY A 87 5.15 5.58 7.02
N MET A 88 5.94 6.37 6.30
CA MET A 88 7.05 5.80 5.52
C MET A 88 8.06 5.16 6.46
#